data_AF-A0A8R1EWB7-F1
#
_entry.id   AF-A0A8R1EWB7-F1
#
_cell.length_a   1.000
_cell.length_b   1.000
_cell.length_c   1.000
_cell.angle_alpha   90.00
_cell.angle_beta   90.00
_cell.angle_gamma   90.00
#
_symmetry.space_group_name_H-M   'P 1'
#
loop_
_entity.id
_entity.type
_entity.pdbx_description
1 polymer ?
#
loop_
_entity_poly.entity_id
_entity_poly.type
_entity_poly.pdbx_seq_one_letter_code
_entity_poly.pdbx_strand_id
1 'polypeptide(L)'
;MQNFLANNEWAKNSSFDHFWRHYAVCDEWRKQHFEAVRQAQSHTREEPEVVERLSRCGIREEEEQEVENQEWHKFQQKTKEHRQKLKEQREAEGTSKPWLQKGSDDYIGVEQITVHSTNTQNHGEHRDAAAEYTARKENARELYGAAAERILARESLLEMRFEEAYWSNPQMWPNIPFRF
;
A
#
# COMPACT_ATOMS: atom_id res chain seq x y z
N MET A 1 -21.76 -32.46 -4.77
CA MET A 1 -21.06 -33.13 -3.65
C MET A 1 -21.42 -34.61 -3.53
N GLN A 2 -22.69 -35.00 -3.65
CA GLN A 2 -23.13 -36.40 -3.52
C GLN A 2 -22.40 -37.38 -4.48
N ASN A 3 -22.18 -37.00 -5.75
CA ASN A 3 -21.46 -37.85 -6.71
C ASN A 3 -19.96 -38.02 -6.40
N PHE A 4 -19.32 -37.03 -5.77
CA PHE A 4 -17.90 -37.13 -5.37
C PHE A 4 -17.72 -38.03 -4.16
N LEU A 5 -18.63 -37.92 -3.18
CA LEU A 5 -18.65 -38.79 -2.00
C LEU A 5 -19.06 -40.23 -2.37
N ALA A 6 -19.91 -40.42 -3.38
CA ALA A 6 -20.26 -41.74 -3.88
C ALA A 6 -19.05 -42.49 -4.46
N ASN A 7 -18.16 -41.79 -5.17
CA ASN A 7 -17.01 -42.37 -5.85
C ASN A 7 -15.73 -42.45 -4.98
N ASN A 8 -15.73 -41.84 -3.79
CA ASN A 8 -14.57 -41.79 -2.91
C ASN A 8 -14.93 -42.26 -1.49
N GLU A 9 -14.65 -43.53 -1.19
CA GLU A 9 -14.97 -44.12 0.11
C GLU A 9 -14.16 -43.52 1.26
N TRP A 10 -12.90 -43.15 1.02
CA TRP A 10 -12.02 -42.49 2.00
C TRP A 10 -12.57 -41.15 2.47
N ALA A 11 -13.32 -40.45 1.61
CA ALA A 11 -13.92 -39.16 1.91
C ALA A 11 -15.12 -39.25 2.86
N LYS A 12 -15.67 -40.47 3.09
CA LYS A 12 -16.76 -40.73 4.03
C LYS A 12 -16.28 -41.01 5.46
N ASN A 13 -14.96 -41.05 5.68
CA ASN A 13 -14.42 -41.27 7.01
C ASN A 13 -14.71 -40.04 7.91
N SER A 14 -15.22 -40.28 9.11
CA SER A 14 -15.59 -39.21 10.05
C SER A 14 -14.43 -38.31 10.46
N SER A 15 -13.18 -38.76 10.25
CA SER A 15 -11.98 -37.92 10.41
C SER A 15 -12.00 -36.66 9.53
N PHE A 16 -12.74 -36.68 8.42
CA PHE A 16 -12.86 -35.57 7.49
C PHE A 16 -14.14 -34.74 7.67
N ASP A 17 -14.97 -35.04 8.68
CA ASP A 17 -16.24 -34.31 8.90
C ASP A 17 -16.00 -32.80 9.10
N HIS A 18 -14.95 -32.45 9.83
CA HIS A 18 -14.59 -31.05 10.05
C HIS A 18 -14.17 -30.37 8.74
N PHE A 19 -13.38 -31.05 7.91
CA PHE A 19 -12.98 -30.57 6.60
C PHE A 19 -14.19 -30.34 5.68
N TRP A 20 -15.13 -31.28 5.63
CA TRP A 20 -16.32 -31.15 4.78
C TRP A 20 -17.28 -30.06 5.24
N ARG A 21 -17.39 -29.82 6.55
CA ARG A 21 -18.16 -28.68 7.10
C ARG A 21 -17.55 -27.35 6.66
N HIS A 22 -16.24 -27.18 6.79
CA HIS A 22 -15.55 -25.98 6.32
C HIS A 22 -15.65 -25.82 4.81
N TYR A 23 -15.46 -26.90 4.06
CA TYR A 23 -15.60 -26.88 2.61
C TYR A 23 -17.01 -26.45 2.17
N ALA A 24 -18.06 -26.93 2.85
CA ALA A 24 -19.44 -26.53 2.56
C ALA A 24 -19.67 -25.02 2.79
N VAL A 25 -19.16 -24.48 3.89
CA VAL A 25 -19.24 -23.04 4.20
C VAL A 25 -18.48 -22.21 3.14
N CYS A 26 -17.28 -22.62 2.77
CA CYS A 26 -16.49 -21.96 1.72
C CYS A 26 -17.18 -22.03 0.35
N ASP A 27 -17.81 -23.17 0.01
CA ASP A 27 -18.53 -23.34 -1.25
C ASP A 27 -19.79 -22.45 -1.31
N GLU A 28 -20.51 -22.33 -0.19
CA GLU A 28 -21.66 -21.43 -0.04
C GLU A 28 -21.26 -19.96 -0.19
N TRP A 29 -20.22 -19.53 0.53
CA TRP A 29 -19.67 -18.17 0.43
C TRP A 29 -19.25 -17.85 -1.01
N ARG A 30 -18.55 -18.78 -1.67
CA ARG A 30 -18.11 -18.62 -3.05
C ARG A 30 -19.30 -18.40 -4.00
N LYS A 31 -20.39 -19.17 -3.86
CA LYS A 31 -21.60 -19.02 -4.68
C LYS A 31 -22.26 -17.66 -4.46
N GLN A 32 -22.46 -17.28 -3.19
CA GLN A 32 -23.05 -15.98 -2.83
C GLN A 32 -22.22 -14.81 -3.37
N HIS A 33 -20.88 -14.91 -3.26
CA HIS A 33 -19.97 -13.90 -3.80
C HIS A 33 -20.11 -13.77 -5.33
N PHE A 34 -20.14 -14.89 -6.06
CA PHE A 34 -20.34 -14.85 -7.52
C PHE A 34 -21.69 -14.27 -7.92
N GLU A 35 -22.76 -14.57 -7.19
CA GLU A 35 -24.08 -13.99 -7.44
C GLU A 35 -24.12 -12.49 -7.18
N ALA A 36 -23.52 -12.02 -6.08
CA ALA A 36 -23.43 -10.60 -5.75
C ALA A 36 -22.62 -9.82 -6.79
N VAL A 37 -21.49 -10.37 -7.25
CA VAL A 37 -20.68 -9.77 -8.33
C VAL A 37 -21.49 -9.68 -9.62
N ARG A 38 -22.24 -10.73 -9.97
CA ARG A 38 -23.10 -10.74 -11.17
C ARG A 38 -24.22 -9.69 -11.07
N GLN A 39 -24.85 -9.54 -9.90
CA GLN A 39 -25.87 -8.53 -9.67
C GLN A 39 -25.30 -7.11 -9.79
N ALA A 40 -24.14 -6.84 -9.18
CA ALA A 40 -23.46 -5.55 -9.28
C ALA A 40 -23.12 -5.18 -10.73
N GLN A 41 -22.65 -6.14 -11.53
CA GLN A 41 -22.37 -5.94 -12.96
C GLN A 41 -23.63 -5.72 -13.81
N SER A 42 -24.80 -6.20 -13.35
CA SER A 42 -26.08 -5.93 -14.03
C SER A 42 -26.67 -4.56 -13.68
N HIS A 43 -26.44 -4.07 -12.46
CA HIS A 43 -26.93 -2.77 -12.00
C HIS A 43 -26.17 -1.57 -12.60
N THR A 44 -24.94 -1.74 -13.08
CA THR A 44 -24.17 -0.66 -13.74
C THR A 44 -24.67 -0.34 -15.16
N ARG A 45 -25.72 -1.01 -15.66
CA ARG A 45 -26.23 -0.80 -17.02
C ARG A 45 -27.46 0.12 -17.11
N GLU A 46 -28.08 0.52 -15.99
CA GLU A 46 -29.34 1.27 -15.99
C GLU A 46 -29.37 2.46 -15.00
N GLU A 47 -28.34 3.30 -14.95
CA GLU A 47 -28.48 4.65 -14.35
C GLU A 47 -28.50 5.74 -15.44
N PRO A 48 -29.67 6.06 -16.04
CA PRO A 48 -29.83 7.25 -16.87
C PRO A 48 -29.75 8.56 -16.06
N GLU A 49 -29.83 8.51 -14.73
CA GLU A 49 -29.92 9.70 -13.88
C GLU A 49 -28.60 10.48 -13.75
N VAL A 50 -27.45 9.83 -13.96
CA VAL A 50 -26.14 10.48 -13.86
C VAL A 50 -25.84 11.35 -15.08
N VAL A 51 -26.32 10.95 -16.27
CA VAL A 51 -26.13 11.71 -17.51
C VAL A 51 -26.95 13.01 -17.50
N GLU A 52 -28.18 12.97 -16.98
CA GLU A 52 -29.05 14.14 -16.92
C GLU A 52 -28.58 15.19 -15.89
N ARG A 53 -27.98 14.76 -14.78
CA ARG A 53 -27.38 15.66 -13.79
C ARG A 53 -26.10 16.33 -14.29
N LEU A 54 -25.32 15.65 -15.12
CA LEU A 54 -24.11 16.23 -15.74
C LEU A 54 -24.44 17.20 -16.87
N SER A 55 -25.54 17.00 -17.60
CA SER A 55 -26.01 17.92 -18.66
C SER A 55 -26.40 19.32 -18.14
N ARG A 56 -26.72 19.45 -16.84
CA ARG A 56 -27.11 20.72 -16.21
C ARG A 56 -25.92 21.58 -15.76
N CYS A 57 -24.73 20.98 -15.64
CA CYS A 57 -23.48 21.71 -15.57
C CYS A 57 -23.05 21.97 -17.01
N GLY A 58 -23.16 23.21 -17.50
CA GLY A 58 -22.78 23.61 -18.85
C GLY A 58 -21.28 23.50 -19.13
N ILE A 59 -20.72 22.29 -19.04
CA ILE A 59 -19.40 21.93 -19.53
C ILE A 59 -19.63 21.61 -21.00
N ARG A 60 -19.37 22.61 -21.83
CA ARG A 60 -19.29 22.46 -23.27
C ARG A 60 -18.05 21.62 -23.57
N GLU A 61 -18.21 20.30 -23.57
CA GLU A 61 -17.25 19.35 -24.13
C GLU A 61 -17.18 19.61 -25.63
N GLU A 62 -16.12 20.24 -26.13
CA GLU A 62 -15.80 20.06 -27.55
C GLU A 62 -14.34 20.34 -27.93
N GLU A 63 -13.46 20.86 -27.06
CA GLU A 63 -12.04 21.06 -27.44
C GLU A 63 -11.00 20.68 -26.35
N GLU A 64 -11.38 20.57 -25.06
CA GLU A 64 -10.42 20.27 -23.98
C GLU A 64 -10.06 18.77 -23.83
N GLN A 65 -10.93 17.85 -24.26
CA GLN A 65 -10.71 16.40 -24.10
C GLN A 65 -9.55 15.87 -24.95
N GLU A 66 -9.27 16.43 -26.13
CA GLU A 66 -8.19 15.93 -27.00
C GLU A 66 -6.79 16.31 -26.50
N VAL A 67 -6.64 17.50 -25.89
CA VAL A 67 -5.36 17.97 -25.35
C VAL A 67 -4.98 17.21 -24.08
N GLU A 68 -5.95 16.99 -23.19
CA GLU A 68 -5.76 16.24 -21.94
C GLU A 68 -5.40 14.77 -22.23
N ASN A 69 -5.99 14.17 -23.27
CA ASN A 69 -5.66 12.81 -23.71
C ASN A 69 -4.20 12.71 -24.20
N GLN A 70 -3.70 13.70 -24.94
CA GLN A 70 -2.30 13.72 -25.41
C GLN A 70 -1.30 13.92 -24.27
N GLU A 71 -1.58 14.79 -23.30
CA GLU A 71 -0.73 14.98 -22.14
C GLU A 71 -0.71 13.74 -21.24
N TRP A 72 -1.86 13.10 -21.07
CA TRP A 72 -1.99 11.84 -20.35
C TRP A 72 -1.20 10.71 -21.03
N HIS A 73 -1.28 10.60 -22.35
CA HIS A 73 -0.48 9.62 -23.10
C HIS A 73 1.03 9.87 -22.98
N LYS A 74 1.47 11.14 -23.02
CA LYS A 74 2.87 11.52 -22.79
C LYS A 74 3.33 11.17 -21.36
N PHE A 75 2.47 11.37 -20.37
CA PHE A 75 2.75 11.00 -18.98
C PHE A 75 2.89 9.49 -18.80
N GLN A 76 1.99 8.70 -19.40
CA GLN A 76 2.05 7.24 -19.38
C GLN A 76 3.31 6.71 -20.06
N GLN A 77 3.69 7.31 -21.19
CA GLN A 77 4.89 6.94 -21.91
C GLN A 77 6.16 7.24 -21.09
N LYS A 78 6.28 8.45 -20.53
CA LYS A 78 7.38 8.79 -19.61
C LYS A 78 7.47 7.86 -18.41
N THR A 79 6.32 7.45 -17.87
CA THR A 79 6.27 6.51 -16.73
C THR A 79 6.79 5.12 -17.12
N LYS A 80 6.43 4.62 -18.31
CA LYS A 80 6.95 3.36 -18.85
C LYS A 80 8.46 3.43 -19.09
N GLU A 81 8.94 4.52 -19.70
CA GLU A 81 10.37 4.75 -19.95
C GLU A 81 11.18 4.82 -18.64
N HIS A 82 10.64 5.51 -17.62
CA HIS A 82 11.29 5.58 -16.31
C HIS A 82 11.37 4.20 -15.63
N ARG A 83 10.31 3.40 -15.73
CA ARG A 83 10.30 2.02 -15.21
C ARG A 83 11.28 1.12 -15.94
N GLN A 84 11.43 1.28 -17.25
CA GLN A 84 12.43 0.55 -18.04
C GLN A 84 13.85 0.96 -17.68
N LYS A 85 14.15 2.26 -17.59
CA LYS A 85 15.46 2.76 -17.15
C LYS A 85 15.84 2.27 -15.74
N LEU A 86 14.91 2.26 -14.80
CA LEU A 86 15.14 1.69 -13.45
C LEU A 86 15.34 0.17 -13.47
N LYS A 87 14.79 -0.53 -14.47
CA LYS A 87 14.98 -1.97 -14.64
C LYS A 87 16.36 -2.25 -15.24
N GLU A 88 16.73 -1.51 -16.28
CA GLU A 88 18.06 -1.55 -16.90
C GLU A 88 19.16 -1.14 -15.92
N GLN A 89 18.95 -0.12 -15.09
CA GLN A 89 19.87 0.25 -14.01
C GLN A 89 20.02 -0.86 -12.98
N ARG A 90 18.92 -1.53 -12.60
CA ARG A 90 18.97 -2.69 -11.69
C ARG A 90 19.67 -3.90 -12.30
N GLU A 91 19.55 -4.10 -13.60
CA GLU A 91 20.22 -5.19 -14.34
C GLU A 91 21.72 -4.85 -14.56
N ALA A 92 22.06 -3.59 -14.83
CA ALA A 92 23.42 -3.10 -15.02
C ALA A 92 24.22 -2.95 -13.71
N GLU A 93 23.57 -2.62 -12.60
CA GLU A 93 24.17 -2.66 -11.26
C GLU A 93 24.57 -4.08 -10.82
N GLY A 94 24.15 -5.11 -11.58
CA GLY A 94 24.34 -6.51 -11.22
C GLY A 94 23.62 -6.86 -9.92
N THR A 95 23.36 -8.15 -9.72
CA THR A 95 22.79 -8.67 -8.47
C THR A 95 23.81 -8.62 -7.34
N SER A 96 24.37 -7.44 -7.05
CA SER A 96 25.27 -7.17 -5.93
C SER A 96 24.63 -6.16 -4.99
N LYS A 97 23.34 -6.35 -4.70
CA LYS A 97 22.69 -5.74 -3.54
C LYS A 97 22.78 -6.76 -2.41
N PRO A 98 23.54 -6.50 -1.33
CA PRO A 98 23.74 -7.43 -0.22
C PRO A 98 22.41 -7.93 0.38
N TRP A 99 21.39 -7.06 0.41
CA TRP A 99 20.05 -7.35 0.91
C TRP A 99 19.13 -8.12 -0.05
N LEU A 100 19.63 -8.52 -1.23
CA LEU A 100 18.89 -9.30 -2.24
C LEU A 100 19.60 -10.62 -2.58
N GLN A 101 20.63 -10.99 -1.82
CA GLN A 101 21.22 -12.32 -1.90
C GLN A 101 20.20 -13.34 -1.38
N LYS A 102 19.61 -14.08 -2.33
CA LYS A 102 18.63 -15.15 -2.14
C LYS A 102 19.27 -16.40 -1.50
N GLY A 103 19.94 -16.21 -0.38
CA GLY A 103 20.76 -17.22 0.30
C GLY A 103 21.05 -16.97 1.77
N SER A 104 20.78 -15.78 2.33
CA SER A 104 20.66 -15.63 3.78
C SER A 104 19.18 -15.58 4.16
N ASP A 105 18.79 -16.47 5.06
CA ASP A 105 17.44 -16.60 5.62
C ASP A 105 17.17 -15.47 6.63
N ASP A 106 17.69 -14.27 6.36
CA ASP A 106 17.56 -13.10 7.23
C ASP A 106 16.25 -12.40 6.90
N TYR A 107 15.15 -13.06 7.25
CA TYR A 107 13.91 -12.34 7.48
C TYR A 107 14.20 -11.29 8.55
N ILE A 108 14.06 -10.01 8.20
CA ILE A 108 14.01 -8.94 9.19
C ILE A 108 12.77 -9.25 10.03
N GLY A 109 12.97 -9.72 11.25
CA GLY A 109 11.89 -10.00 12.18
C GLY A 109 11.06 -8.72 12.33
N VAL A 110 9.73 -8.84 12.33
CA VAL A 110 8.83 -7.70 12.56
C VAL A 110 9.21 -6.94 13.84
N GLU A 111 9.82 -7.63 14.79
CA GLU A 111 10.33 -7.12 16.07
C GLU A 111 11.57 -6.21 15.92
N GLN A 112 12.31 -6.32 14.80
CA GLN A 112 13.41 -5.40 14.45
C GLN A 112 12.91 -4.14 13.74
N ILE A 113 11.67 -4.13 13.25
CA ILE A 113 11.03 -2.94 12.70
C ILE A 113 10.49 -2.13 13.88
N THR A 114 11.34 -1.27 14.42
CA THR A 114 10.94 -0.33 15.47
C THR A 114 10.01 0.74 14.88
N VAL A 115 8.70 0.47 14.90
CA VAL A 115 7.66 1.49 14.66
C VAL A 115 7.57 2.36 15.90
N HIS A 116 8.30 3.48 15.94
CA HIS A 116 8.22 4.58 16.93
C HIS A 116 7.85 4.20 18.39
N SER A 117 8.23 3.01 18.83
CA SER A 117 7.97 2.52 20.16
C SER A 117 9.29 2.65 20.89
N THR A 118 9.50 3.84 21.45
CA THR A 118 10.45 4.08 22.54
C THR A 118 11.85 3.53 22.28
N ASN A 119 12.69 4.32 21.60
CA ASN A 119 14.14 4.10 21.62
C ASN A 119 14.68 4.51 23.01
N THR A 120 14.31 3.76 24.05
CA THR A 120 14.79 3.94 25.43
C THR A 120 16.12 3.24 25.68
N GLN A 121 16.74 2.64 24.65
CA GLN A 121 17.96 1.85 24.82
C GLN A 121 19.25 2.67 24.93
N ASN A 122 19.23 3.98 24.63
CA ASN A 122 20.44 4.81 24.63
C ASN A 122 20.47 5.87 25.74
N HIS A 123 19.93 5.57 26.92
CA HIS A 123 20.00 6.50 28.08
C HIS A 123 21.39 6.64 28.73
N GLY A 124 22.40 5.90 28.25
CA GLY A 124 23.76 5.90 28.83
C GLY A 124 24.83 6.65 28.03
N GLU A 125 24.55 7.03 26.78
CA GLU A 125 25.52 7.76 25.95
C GLU A 125 25.25 9.27 26.06
N HIS A 126 26.20 10.00 26.63
CA HIS A 126 26.20 11.46 26.61
C HIS A 126 26.43 11.93 25.16
N ARG A 127 25.37 11.94 24.36
CA ARG A 127 25.39 12.48 23.00
C ARG A 127 25.60 13.97 23.05
N ASP A 128 26.61 14.44 22.32
CA ASP A 128 26.81 15.87 22.10
C ASP A 128 25.75 16.38 21.12
N ALA A 129 24.64 16.87 21.68
CA ALA A 129 23.52 17.41 20.91
C ALA A 129 23.94 18.58 20.01
N ALA A 130 24.99 19.33 20.37
CA ALA A 130 25.48 20.43 19.55
C ALA A 130 26.18 19.90 18.29
N ALA A 131 27.02 18.87 18.44
CA ALA A 131 27.69 18.21 17.31
C ALA A 131 26.70 17.52 16.35
N GLU A 132 25.66 16.88 16.89
CA GLU A 132 24.60 16.27 16.07
C GLU A 132 23.81 17.32 15.28
N TYR A 133 23.49 18.46 15.91
CA TYR A 133 22.79 19.56 15.25
C TYR A 133 23.61 20.18 14.12
N THR A 134 24.91 20.40 14.32
CA THR A 134 25.79 20.92 13.27
C THR A 134 25.92 19.93 12.11
N ALA A 135 26.11 18.65 12.40
CA ALA A 135 26.19 17.61 11.39
C ALA A 135 24.89 17.50 10.57
N ARG A 136 23.73 17.57 11.23
CA ARG A 136 22.43 17.57 10.54
C ARG A 136 22.26 18.79 9.64
N LYS A 137 22.69 19.97 10.08
CA LYS A 137 22.60 21.21 9.30
C LYS A 137 23.52 21.18 8.07
N GLU A 138 24.73 20.65 8.21
CA GLU A 138 25.67 20.48 7.10
C GLU A 138 25.16 19.46 6.09
N ASN A 139 24.71 18.30 6.55
CA ASN A 139 24.11 17.27 5.69
C ASN A 139 22.88 17.81 4.92
N ALA A 140 21.99 18.55 5.59
CA ALA A 140 20.85 19.17 4.92
C ALA A 140 21.28 20.19 3.87
N ARG A 141 22.36 20.95 4.09
CA ARG A 141 22.93 21.86 3.09
C ARG A 141 23.50 21.10 1.89
N GLU A 142 24.15 19.96 2.10
CA GLU A 142 24.64 19.11 1.02
C GLU A 142 23.50 18.52 0.19
N LEU A 143 22.44 18.02 0.82
CA LEU A 143 21.32 17.37 0.14
C LEU A 143 20.37 18.36 -0.55
N TYR A 144 20.06 19.47 0.13
CA TYR A 144 18.96 20.36 -0.26
C TYR A 144 19.41 21.76 -0.66
N GLY A 145 20.70 22.09 -0.52
CA GLY A 145 21.27 23.36 -0.93
C GLY A 145 20.57 24.56 -0.30
N ALA A 146 20.12 25.51 -1.13
CA ALA A 146 19.42 26.72 -0.69
C ALA A 146 18.08 26.44 0.01
N ALA A 147 17.47 25.27 -0.22
CA ALA A 147 16.20 24.89 0.42
C ALA A 147 16.37 24.21 1.79
N ALA A 148 17.60 23.97 2.23
CA ALA A 148 17.92 23.21 3.43
C ALA A 148 17.21 23.74 4.68
N GLU A 149 17.29 25.05 4.93
CA GLU A 149 16.68 25.66 6.12
C GLU A 149 15.15 25.54 6.11
N ARG A 150 14.53 25.68 4.94
CA ARG A 150 13.08 25.52 4.78
C ARG A 150 12.63 24.08 5.02
N ILE A 151 13.41 23.10 4.56
CA ILE A 151 13.10 21.68 4.75
C ILE A 151 13.28 21.30 6.21
N LEU A 152 14.39 21.68 6.84
CA LEU A 152 14.62 21.45 8.26
C LEU A 152 13.50 22.05 9.12
N ALA A 153 13.07 23.28 8.83
CA ALA A 153 11.95 23.90 9.56
C ALA A 153 10.63 23.12 9.39
N ARG A 154 10.37 22.57 8.21
CA ARG A 154 9.19 21.74 7.95
C ARG A 154 9.27 20.38 8.63
N GLU A 155 10.44 19.75 8.63
CA GLU A 155 10.69 18.50 9.37
C GLU A 155 10.45 18.71 10.86
N SER A 156 10.99 19.77 11.45
CA SER A 156 10.76 20.11 12.86
C SER A 156 9.27 20.35 13.15
N LEU A 157 8.55 21.05 12.27
CA LEU A 157 7.11 21.25 12.43
C LEU A 157 6.33 19.93 12.35
N LEU A 158 6.69 19.05 11.42
CA LEU A 158 6.07 17.73 11.27
C LEU A 158 6.31 16.87 12.51
N GLU A 159 7.54 16.85 13.03
CA GLU A 159 7.89 16.12 14.25
C GLU A 159 7.04 16.61 15.43
N MET A 160 6.97 17.93 15.65
CA MET A 160 6.17 18.51 16.72
C MET A 160 4.69 18.13 16.61
N ARG A 161 4.12 18.18 15.40
CA ARG A 161 2.71 17.81 15.15
C ARG A 161 2.49 16.32 15.31
N PHE A 162 3.45 15.51 14.91
CA PHE A 162 3.41 14.08 15.09
C PHE A 162 3.45 13.72 16.57
N GLU A 163 4.37 14.28 17.36
CA GLU A 163 4.44 14.06 18.80
C GLU A 163 3.13 14.47 19.48
N GLU A 164 2.61 15.67 19.19
CA GLU A 164 1.33 16.16 19.70
C GLU A 164 0.17 15.18 19.39
N ALA A 165 0.08 14.73 18.14
CA ALA A 165 -0.93 13.77 17.72
C ALA A 165 -0.71 12.40 18.34
N TYR A 166 0.52 11.90 18.41
CA TYR A 166 0.86 10.58 18.93
C TYR A 166 0.47 10.44 20.42
N TRP A 167 0.72 11.48 21.22
CA TRP A 167 0.28 11.52 22.62
C TRP A 167 -1.25 11.45 22.77
N SER A 168 -2.00 11.87 21.75
CA SER A 168 -3.47 11.73 21.72
C SER A 168 -3.97 10.32 21.37
N ASN A 169 -3.06 9.38 21.08
CA ASN A 169 -3.34 8.00 20.65
C ASN A 169 -4.43 7.91 19.57
N PRO A 170 -4.18 8.53 18.39
CA PRO A 170 -5.19 8.67 17.37
C PRO A 170 -5.47 7.30 16.75
N GLN A 171 -6.75 7.01 16.52
CA GLN A 171 -7.17 5.73 15.95
C GLN A 171 -6.66 5.61 14.50
N MET A 172 -5.57 4.87 14.31
CA MET A 172 -4.99 4.63 12.99
C MET A 172 -5.93 3.79 12.12
N TRP A 173 -5.97 4.11 10.82
CA TRP A 173 -6.90 3.52 9.85
C TRP A 173 -6.31 2.31 9.09
N PRO A 174 -7.17 1.36 8.64
CA PRO A 174 -8.57 1.18 9.01
C PRO A 174 -8.71 0.21 10.19
N ASN A 175 -9.48 0.63 11.19
CA ASN A 175 -9.89 -0.20 12.33
C ASN A 175 -11.15 -1.00 11.97
N ILE A 176 -11.11 -1.69 10.83
CA ILE A 176 -12.17 -2.62 10.44
C ILE A 176 -11.75 -3.98 10.99
N PRO A 177 -12.49 -4.55 11.96
CA PRO A 177 -12.22 -5.92 12.36
C PRO A 177 -12.36 -6.80 11.12
N PHE A 178 -11.30 -7.55 10.79
CA PHE A 178 -11.38 -8.60 9.79
C PHE A 178 -12.50 -9.54 10.24
N ARG A 179 -13.61 -9.55 9.48
CA ARG A 179 -14.68 -10.51 9.71
C ARG A 179 -14.14 -11.86 9.24
N PHE A 180 -13.89 -12.76 10.20
CA PHE A 180 -13.70 -14.19 9.94
C PHE A 180 -15.05 -14.89 9.87
#